data_AF-A0A1Q6U2N4-F1
#
_entry.id   AF-A0A1Q6U2N4-F1
#
_cell.length_a   1.000
_cell.length_b   1.000
_cell.length_c   1.000
_cell.angle_alpha   90.00
_cell.angle_beta   90.00
_cell.angle_gamma   90.00
#
_symmetry.space_group_name_H-M   'P 1'
#
loop_
_entity.id
_entity.type
_entity.pdbx_description
1 polymer ?
#
loop_
_entity_poly.entity_id
_entity_poly.type
_entity_poly.pdbx_seq_one_letter_code
_entity_poly.pdbx_strand_id
1 'polypeptide(L)'
;MGLAASQARFLAITSRKMNCEFQSMQIAQEKLSVTRDLQKASQEYQNSLSATKLVWDTEDNTVYDLSYDVMMTPSMANDYNPYLVTDTKGKIVLSESMFNAAVDAGVIDAKTGDPKKGTKTIGTETSTNDGSRNAFLYQMGVRNQITPETVTAIKNLGNKGYTNSGIGGEALDKTIANAFNTNSFITYMKNAKSEDGKSSIYALNVGDILSSSGYSFGTSKSEFSENQVLITKSGSPISESEMQKLTLGELLSGQYELTGRMNAEAMRTLAQSILKSMGTTLGWQNANIGGLNVDDESNEALLQAMEFTLKCLNSDYDTSSGGKILSNSVTSAINQAASTNSIVSGSNNVSSVSLTNMLKSFLTNFAVAIEGFDCGYYVTENDKNKSTYVTDDIGYQFLIKNDNTSIDEKDVLMADFYNQLYNNLCVSGASTDVNKQQQVTDKSYLSNAIKNGQLFISSLNNDGYFYQGAYTLNGHVAEVADEDAIAQAEAEYNVTKNKLNYKEETLELDMKNIDTELSSLTTEYDTVKNLISKNVEKVFTMFST
;
A
#
# COMPACT_ATOMS: atom_id res chain seq x y z
N MET A 1 100.99 17.30 -21.30
CA MET A 1 99.84 16.38 -21.44
C MET A 1 98.72 16.59 -20.40
N GLY A 2 98.90 17.31 -19.29
CA GLY A 2 97.87 17.45 -18.24
C GLY A 2 96.68 18.41 -18.52
N LEU A 3 96.83 19.36 -19.46
CA LEU A 3 95.84 20.42 -19.70
C LEU A 3 94.66 19.92 -20.57
N ALA A 4 94.92 19.17 -21.63
CA ALA A 4 93.88 18.59 -22.49
C ALA A 4 93.01 17.55 -21.74
N ALA A 5 93.63 16.72 -20.91
CA ALA A 5 92.90 15.72 -20.11
C ALA A 5 92.02 16.36 -19.02
N SER A 6 92.47 17.45 -18.40
CA SER A 6 91.67 18.18 -17.39
C SER A 6 90.52 18.97 -18.04
N GLN A 7 90.72 19.55 -19.23
CA GLN A 7 89.65 20.17 -20.01
C GLN A 7 88.58 19.14 -20.46
N ALA A 8 89.00 17.97 -20.96
CA ALA A 8 88.06 16.91 -21.34
C ALA A 8 87.21 16.43 -20.15
N ARG A 9 87.82 16.25 -18.98
CA ARG A 9 87.11 15.89 -17.73
C ARG A 9 86.16 17.02 -17.27
N PHE A 10 86.58 18.27 -17.38
CA PHE A 10 85.74 19.43 -17.06
C PHE A 10 84.48 19.48 -17.92
N LEU A 11 84.60 19.30 -19.25
CA LEU A 11 83.43 19.20 -20.14
C LEU A 11 82.52 18.02 -19.80
N ALA A 12 83.09 16.85 -19.49
CA ALA A 12 82.32 15.66 -19.11
C ALA A 12 81.52 15.86 -17.81
N ILE A 13 82.13 16.45 -16.77
CA ILE A 13 81.45 16.79 -15.52
C ILE A 13 80.37 17.84 -15.76
N THR A 14 80.66 18.85 -16.59
CA THR A 14 79.67 19.89 -16.95
C THR A 14 78.44 19.27 -17.62
N SER A 15 78.63 18.34 -18.56
CA SER A 15 77.54 17.62 -19.22
C SER A 15 76.72 16.78 -18.24
N ARG A 16 77.36 16.08 -17.31
CA ARG A 16 76.67 15.30 -16.27
C ARG A 16 75.89 16.20 -15.32
N LYS A 17 76.49 17.32 -14.90
CA LYS A 17 75.85 18.31 -14.04
C LYS A 17 74.57 18.87 -14.69
N MET A 18 74.66 19.27 -15.96
CA MET A 18 73.49 19.73 -16.73
C MET A 18 72.41 18.64 -16.86
N ASN A 19 72.80 17.38 -17.01
CA ASN A 19 71.85 16.27 -17.04
C ASN A 19 71.15 16.06 -15.69
N CYS A 20 71.87 16.14 -14.57
CA CYS A 20 71.27 16.10 -13.23
C CYS A 20 70.33 17.28 -13.00
N GLU A 21 70.73 18.51 -13.33
CA GLU A 21 69.88 19.71 -13.22
C GLU A 21 68.59 19.56 -14.07
N PHE A 22 68.68 18.98 -15.26
CA PHE A 22 67.53 18.68 -16.11
C PHE A 22 66.61 17.60 -15.51
N GLN A 23 67.17 16.52 -14.96
CA GLN A 23 66.39 15.48 -14.27
C GLN A 23 65.68 16.04 -13.03
N SER A 24 66.34 16.89 -12.23
CA SER A 24 65.71 17.58 -11.10
C SER A 24 64.52 18.43 -11.54
N MET A 25 64.64 19.15 -12.67
CA MET A 25 63.53 19.92 -13.23
C MET A 25 62.36 19.02 -13.67
N GLN A 26 62.63 17.87 -14.29
CA GLN A 26 61.57 16.92 -14.66
C GLN A 26 60.84 16.38 -13.44
N ILE A 27 61.58 15.95 -12.42
CA ILE A 27 60.98 15.43 -11.18
C ILE A 27 60.16 16.52 -10.47
N ALA A 28 60.64 17.76 -10.43
CA ALA A 28 59.88 18.87 -9.87
C ALA A 28 58.56 19.12 -10.63
N GLN A 29 58.58 19.00 -11.96
CA GLN A 29 57.35 19.08 -12.77
C GLN A 29 56.41 17.90 -12.49
N GLU A 30 56.94 16.68 -12.34
CA GLU A 30 56.12 15.52 -11.98
C GLU A 30 55.51 15.65 -10.59
N LYS A 31 56.25 16.14 -9.59
CA LYS A 31 55.71 16.44 -8.26
C LYS A 31 54.55 17.44 -8.34
N LEU A 32 54.70 18.51 -9.12
CA LEU A 32 53.60 19.46 -9.36
C LEU A 32 52.39 18.80 -10.03
N SER A 33 52.60 17.85 -10.95
CA SER A 33 51.49 17.08 -11.55
C SER A 33 50.79 16.21 -10.52
N VAL A 34 51.55 15.49 -9.67
CA VAL A 34 51.00 14.66 -8.60
C VAL A 34 50.16 15.50 -7.62
N THR A 35 50.63 16.69 -7.24
CA THR A 35 49.86 17.61 -6.41
C THR A 35 48.55 18.05 -7.08
N ARG A 36 48.57 18.34 -8.39
CA ARG A 36 47.35 18.70 -9.15
C ARG A 36 46.37 17.52 -9.23
N ASP A 37 46.86 16.32 -9.44
CA ASP A 37 46.02 15.10 -9.49
C ASP A 37 45.38 14.83 -8.12
N LEU A 38 46.11 15.03 -7.03
CA LEU A 38 45.56 14.91 -5.67
C LEU A 38 44.49 15.96 -5.38
N GLN A 39 44.71 17.21 -5.81
CA GLN A 39 43.71 18.27 -5.70
C GLN A 39 42.45 17.93 -6.49
N LYS A 40 42.60 17.41 -7.72
CA LYS A 40 41.48 17.00 -8.56
C LYS A 40 40.69 15.86 -7.91
N ALA A 41 41.35 14.80 -7.45
CA ALA A 41 40.71 13.69 -6.76
C ALA A 41 39.97 14.14 -5.48
N SER A 42 40.55 15.08 -4.74
CA SER A 42 39.90 15.69 -3.58
C SER A 42 38.66 16.48 -3.97
N GLN A 43 38.71 17.25 -5.06
CA GLN A 43 37.56 18.02 -5.53
C GLN A 43 36.42 17.10 -6.00
N GLU A 44 36.74 16.03 -6.72
CA GLU A 44 35.77 15.02 -7.16
C GLU A 44 35.08 14.36 -5.96
N TYR A 45 35.85 13.96 -4.93
CA TYR A 45 35.28 13.43 -3.68
C TYR A 45 34.37 14.45 -2.97
N GLN A 46 34.79 15.72 -2.87
CA GLN A 46 33.97 16.78 -2.27
C GLN A 46 32.66 17.01 -3.03
N ASN A 47 32.69 16.90 -4.36
CA ASN A 47 31.46 16.97 -5.17
C ASN A 47 30.55 15.77 -4.89
N SER A 48 31.11 14.57 -4.73
CA SER A 48 30.34 13.36 -4.38
C SER A 48 29.72 13.42 -2.98
N LEU A 49 30.31 14.15 -2.03
CA LEU A 49 29.69 14.38 -0.70
C LEU A 49 28.35 15.12 -0.78
N SER A 50 28.14 15.89 -1.86
CA SER A 50 26.86 16.54 -2.13
C SER A 50 25.93 15.71 -3.02
N ALA A 51 26.32 14.47 -3.36
CA ALA A 51 25.49 13.58 -4.16
C ALA A 51 24.22 13.21 -3.39
N THR A 52 23.10 13.39 -4.06
CA THR A 52 21.77 13.08 -3.53
C THR A 52 21.03 12.17 -4.49
N LYS A 53 20.14 11.34 -3.96
CA LYS A 53 19.23 10.50 -4.72
C LYS A 53 17.78 10.80 -4.36
N LEU A 54 16.86 10.46 -5.26
CA LEU A 54 15.43 10.50 -4.95
C LEU A 54 14.99 9.16 -4.38
N VAL A 55 14.13 9.22 -3.36
CA VAL A 55 13.53 8.07 -2.70
C VAL A 55 12.02 8.22 -2.65
N TRP A 56 11.33 7.09 -2.53
CA TRP A 56 9.92 7.01 -2.20
C TRP A 56 9.78 6.70 -0.71
N ASP A 57 9.07 7.56 0.01
CA ASP A 57 8.78 7.44 1.44
C ASP A 57 7.29 7.10 1.63
N THR A 58 7.03 5.96 2.27
CA THR A 58 5.66 5.51 2.57
C THR A 58 5.10 6.19 3.82
N GLU A 59 3.79 6.12 4.04
CA GLU A 59 3.18 6.67 5.26
C GLU A 59 3.71 6.01 6.54
N ASP A 60 4.10 4.74 6.45
CA ASP A 60 4.77 3.96 7.51
C ASP A 60 6.28 4.26 7.64
N ASN A 61 6.77 5.30 6.96
CA ASN A 61 8.15 5.77 7.04
C ASN A 61 9.19 4.74 6.55
N THR A 62 8.77 3.84 5.65
CA THR A 62 9.65 2.90 4.95
C THR A 62 10.14 3.52 3.66
N VAL A 63 11.47 3.51 3.46
CA VAL A 63 12.13 4.22 2.36
C VAL A 63 12.58 3.24 1.27
N TYR A 64 12.16 3.52 0.03
CA TYR A 64 12.58 2.80 -1.17
C TYR A 64 13.34 3.71 -2.13
N ASP A 65 14.31 3.17 -2.87
CA ASP A 65 14.90 3.92 -3.98
C ASP A 65 13.83 4.25 -5.02
N LEU A 66 13.79 5.50 -5.49
CA LEU A 66 12.84 5.89 -6.52
C LEU A 66 13.11 5.08 -7.80
N SER A 67 12.06 4.46 -8.33
CA SER A 67 12.12 3.68 -9.55
C SER A 67 10.83 3.86 -10.34
N TYR A 68 10.90 3.54 -11.64
CA TYR A 68 9.72 3.62 -12.50
C TYR A 68 8.61 2.70 -12.01
N ASP A 69 8.94 1.51 -11.50
CA ASP A 69 7.94 0.55 -11.01
C ASP A 69 7.22 1.08 -9.77
N VAL A 70 7.95 1.70 -8.83
CA VAL A 70 7.33 2.33 -7.64
C VAL A 70 6.43 3.50 -8.04
N MET A 71 6.73 4.20 -9.14
CA MET A 71 5.91 5.32 -9.62
C MET A 71 4.75 4.88 -10.51
N MET A 72 4.91 3.89 -11.39
CA MET A 72 3.97 3.59 -12.48
C MET A 72 3.32 2.21 -12.38
N THR A 73 3.53 1.49 -11.27
CA THR A 73 2.93 0.17 -11.01
C THR A 73 2.39 0.10 -9.57
N PRO A 74 1.11 -0.21 -9.35
CA PRO A 74 0.52 -0.35 -8.01
C PRO A 74 1.10 -1.56 -7.28
N SER A 75 1.55 -1.36 -6.05
CA SER A 75 2.15 -2.40 -5.21
C SER A 75 2.06 -2.04 -3.72
N MET A 76 2.43 -2.97 -2.84
CA MET A 76 2.55 -2.66 -1.41
C MET A 76 3.61 -1.58 -1.11
N ALA A 77 4.61 -1.38 -1.97
CA ALA A 77 5.67 -0.39 -1.75
C ALA A 77 5.18 1.06 -1.93
N ASN A 78 4.01 1.26 -2.53
CA ASN A 78 3.42 2.57 -2.78
C ASN A 78 1.96 2.64 -2.34
N ASP A 79 1.55 1.76 -1.41
CA ASP A 79 0.19 1.69 -0.87
C ASP A 79 -0.89 1.63 -1.98
N TYR A 80 -0.53 1.02 -3.11
CA TYR A 80 -1.33 0.93 -4.32
C TYR A 80 -1.81 2.29 -4.87
N ASN A 81 -1.13 3.39 -4.53
CA ASN A 81 -1.41 4.76 -5.00
C ASN A 81 -0.18 5.41 -5.69
N PRO A 82 0.27 4.89 -6.85
CA PRO A 82 1.45 5.39 -7.56
C PRO A 82 1.24 6.79 -8.18
N TYR A 83 2.34 7.39 -8.67
CA TYR A 83 2.33 8.67 -9.37
C TYR A 83 2.67 8.56 -10.86
N LEU A 84 1.94 9.29 -11.71
CA LEU A 84 2.22 9.31 -13.14
C LEU A 84 3.48 10.11 -13.47
N VAL A 85 4.33 9.56 -14.35
CA VAL A 85 5.48 10.29 -14.90
C VAL A 85 5.05 11.02 -16.17
N THR A 86 5.30 12.32 -16.24
CA THR A 86 4.88 13.18 -17.36
C THR A 86 6.03 13.99 -17.92
N ASP A 87 5.94 14.40 -19.19
CA ASP A 87 6.92 15.27 -19.83
C ASP A 87 6.55 16.76 -19.71
N THR A 88 7.40 17.65 -20.24
CA THR A 88 7.17 19.11 -20.25
C THR A 88 5.90 19.57 -21.00
N LYS A 89 5.24 18.69 -21.76
CA LYS A 89 3.98 18.96 -22.47
C LYS A 89 2.77 18.39 -21.74
N GLY A 90 2.97 17.76 -20.57
CA GLY A 90 1.92 17.07 -19.82
C GLY A 90 1.53 15.71 -20.40
N LYS A 91 2.29 15.17 -21.38
CA LYS A 91 2.05 13.82 -21.90
C LYS A 91 2.64 12.78 -20.95
N ILE A 92 1.98 11.64 -20.83
CA ILE A 92 2.45 10.54 -19.97
C ILE A 92 3.68 9.88 -20.60
N VAL A 93 4.73 9.68 -19.82
CA VAL A 93 5.94 8.97 -20.25
C VAL A 93 5.81 7.51 -19.84
N LEU A 94 5.43 6.69 -20.81
CA LEU A 94 5.32 5.25 -20.67
C LEU A 94 6.67 4.56 -20.98
N SER A 95 6.92 3.41 -20.35
CA SER A 95 7.96 2.49 -20.82
C SER A 95 7.66 2.03 -22.25
N GLU A 96 8.67 1.57 -23.00
CA GLU A 96 8.48 1.07 -24.37
C GLU A 96 7.39 -0.02 -24.46
N SER A 97 7.33 -0.92 -23.47
CA SER A 97 6.33 -1.98 -23.39
C SER A 97 4.91 -1.41 -23.20
N MET A 98 4.74 -0.49 -22.24
CA MET A 98 3.44 0.14 -21.96
C MET A 98 2.97 1.03 -23.12
N PHE A 99 3.88 1.76 -23.77
CA PHE A 99 3.56 2.60 -24.92
C PHE A 99 3.01 1.76 -26.07
N ASN A 100 3.69 0.66 -26.40
CA ASN A 100 3.22 -0.26 -27.42
C ASN A 100 1.88 -0.92 -27.02
N ALA A 101 1.67 -1.24 -25.74
CA ALA A 101 0.38 -1.74 -25.25
C ALA A 101 -0.76 -0.75 -25.54
N ALA A 102 -0.54 0.54 -25.26
CA ALA A 102 -1.52 1.59 -25.52
C ALA A 102 -1.80 1.81 -27.01
N VAL A 103 -0.78 1.65 -27.87
CA VAL A 103 -0.91 1.70 -29.34
C VAL A 103 -1.72 0.50 -29.84
N ASP A 104 -1.35 -0.72 -29.44
CA ASP A 104 -1.98 -1.98 -29.86
C ASP A 104 -3.44 -2.05 -29.40
N ALA A 105 -3.72 -1.49 -28.22
CA ALA A 105 -5.07 -1.39 -27.68
C ALA A 105 -5.94 -0.37 -28.43
N GLY A 106 -5.34 0.51 -29.24
CA GLY A 106 -6.04 1.56 -29.96
C GLY A 106 -6.33 2.83 -29.14
N VAL A 107 -5.69 3.00 -27.99
CA VAL A 107 -5.90 4.16 -27.09
C VAL A 107 -5.20 5.41 -27.64
N ILE A 108 -3.98 5.24 -28.14
CA ILE A 108 -3.14 6.34 -28.65
C ILE A 108 -2.68 6.10 -30.09
N ASP A 109 -2.27 7.17 -30.75
CA ASP A 109 -1.62 7.12 -32.06
C ASP A 109 -0.12 6.91 -31.96
N ALA A 110 0.41 5.95 -32.72
CA ALA A 110 1.81 5.55 -32.66
C ALA A 110 2.79 6.67 -33.08
N LYS A 111 2.35 7.61 -33.92
CA LYS A 111 3.22 8.67 -34.46
C LYS A 111 3.17 9.94 -33.63
N THR A 112 1.98 10.31 -33.18
CA THR A 112 1.73 11.58 -32.49
C THR A 112 1.64 11.41 -30.97
N GLY A 113 1.34 10.20 -30.50
CA GLY A 113 1.05 9.91 -29.10
C GLY A 113 -0.25 10.57 -28.64
N ASP A 114 -1.08 11.08 -29.56
CA ASP A 114 -2.35 11.71 -29.24
C ASP A 114 -3.44 10.64 -29.00
N PRO A 115 -4.46 10.91 -28.18
CA PRO A 115 -5.58 10.00 -27.97
C PRO A 115 -6.35 9.74 -29.27
N LYS A 116 -6.72 8.48 -29.54
CA LYS A 116 -7.60 8.10 -30.66
C LYS A 116 -9.08 8.20 -30.28
N LYS A 117 -9.98 8.34 -31.29
CA LYS A 117 -11.44 8.37 -31.09
C LYS A 117 -11.98 7.00 -30.69
N GLY A 118 -12.95 6.95 -29.76
CA GLY A 118 -13.49 5.71 -29.16
C GLY A 118 -13.06 5.48 -27.70
N THR A 119 -12.28 6.41 -27.17
CA THR A 119 -11.68 6.40 -25.83
C THR A 119 -12.67 6.85 -24.74
N LYS A 120 -12.42 6.41 -23.49
CA LYS A 120 -13.30 6.52 -22.30
C LYS A 120 -14.50 5.57 -22.25
N THR A 121 -14.34 4.37 -22.80
CA THR A 121 -15.31 3.28 -22.65
C THR A 121 -14.68 2.10 -21.91
N ILE A 122 -15.48 1.30 -21.20
CA ILE A 122 -15.03 0.09 -20.50
C ILE A 122 -14.65 -1.01 -21.50
N GLY A 123 -15.45 -1.19 -22.56
CA GLY A 123 -15.33 -2.28 -23.51
C GLY A 123 -16.06 -3.55 -23.05
N THR A 124 -15.99 -4.61 -23.83
CA THR A 124 -16.50 -5.95 -23.47
C THR A 124 -15.39 -6.80 -22.87
N GLU A 125 -15.71 -7.99 -22.36
CA GLU A 125 -14.69 -8.93 -21.84
C GLU A 125 -13.67 -9.35 -22.93
N THR A 126 -14.14 -9.39 -24.17
CA THR A 126 -13.39 -9.78 -25.39
C THR A 126 -12.70 -8.62 -26.10
N SER A 127 -12.78 -7.40 -25.58
CA SER A 127 -12.10 -6.23 -26.16
C SER A 127 -10.58 -6.43 -26.14
N THR A 128 -9.93 -6.27 -27.30
CA THR A 128 -8.47 -6.40 -27.46
C THR A 128 -7.80 -5.23 -28.16
N ASN A 129 -8.52 -4.44 -28.97
CA ASN A 129 -7.95 -3.36 -29.80
C ASN A 129 -8.93 -2.22 -30.15
N ASP A 130 -10.02 -2.06 -29.41
CA ASP A 130 -11.10 -1.12 -29.71
C ASP A 130 -10.94 0.26 -29.04
N GLY A 131 -9.80 0.50 -28.39
CA GLY A 131 -9.51 1.73 -27.64
C GLY A 131 -10.16 1.79 -26.27
N SER A 132 -10.85 0.73 -25.83
CA SER A 132 -11.47 0.65 -24.51
C SER A 132 -10.48 0.33 -23.38
N ARG A 133 -10.92 0.53 -22.13
CA ARG A 133 -10.17 0.18 -20.92
C ARG A 133 -9.83 -1.31 -20.88
N ASN A 134 -10.76 -2.18 -21.26
CA ASN A 134 -10.52 -3.63 -21.28
C ASN A 134 -9.54 -4.06 -22.38
N ALA A 135 -9.53 -3.38 -23.53
CA ALA A 135 -8.51 -3.58 -24.56
C ALA A 135 -7.12 -3.14 -24.07
N PHE A 136 -7.03 -2.01 -23.36
CA PHE A 136 -5.78 -1.54 -22.76
C PHE A 136 -5.22 -2.54 -21.74
N LEU A 137 -6.04 -2.98 -20.78
CA LEU A 137 -5.64 -3.99 -19.79
C LEU A 137 -5.23 -5.32 -20.45
N TYR A 138 -5.93 -5.74 -21.50
CA TYR A 138 -5.56 -6.95 -22.24
C TYR A 138 -4.16 -6.83 -22.84
N GLN A 139 -3.85 -5.73 -23.54
CA GLN A 139 -2.54 -5.54 -24.17
C GLN A 139 -1.42 -5.35 -23.14
N MET A 140 -1.71 -4.72 -22.01
CA MET A 140 -0.78 -4.64 -20.88
C MET A 140 -0.45 -6.04 -20.33
N GLY A 141 -1.44 -6.93 -20.25
CA GLY A 141 -1.24 -8.34 -19.89
C GLY A 141 -0.43 -9.13 -20.90
N VAL A 142 -0.71 -8.99 -22.20
CA VAL A 142 0.06 -9.62 -23.30
C VAL A 142 1.54 -9.23 -23.24
N ARG A 143 1.83 -8.02 -22.76
CA ARG A 143 3.18 -7.46 -22.65
C ARG A 143 3.80 -7.60 -21.26
N ASN A 144 3.22 -8.44 -20.40
CA ASN A 144 3.70 -8.72 -19.04
C ASN A 144 3.86 -7.47 -18.14
N GLN A 145 3.06 -6.42 -18.37
CA GLN A 145 3.03 -5.24 -17.50
C GLN A 145 2.02 -5.40 -16.36
N ILE A 146 1.04 -6.29 -16.53
CA ILE A 146 0.02 -6.65 -15.53
C ILE A 146 -0.15 -8.16 -15.59
N THR A 147 -0.37 -8.82 -14.45
CA THR A 147 -0.62 -10.27 -14.44
C THR A 147 -2.01 -10.61 -15.00
N PRO A 148 -2.18 -11.78 -15.64
CA PRO A 148 -3.49 -12.22 -16.14
C PRO A 148 -4.58 -12.29 -15.07
N GLU A 149 -4.21 -12.63 -13.83
CA GLU A 149 -5.12 -12.69 -12.68
C GLU A 149 -5.66 -11.30 -12.36
N THR A 150 -4.78 -10.29 -12.26
CA THR A 150 -5.18 -8.90 -12.00
C THR A 150 -6.04 -8.34 -13.14
N VAL A 151 -5.71 -8.64 -14.40
CA VAL A 151 -6.56 -8.24 -15.54
C VAL A 151 -7.97 -8.84 -15.42
N THR A 152 -8.07 -10.11 -15.03
CA THR A 152 -9.36 -10.80 -14.87
C THR A 152 -10.15 -10.21 -13.71
N ALA A 153 -9.50 -9.97 -12.57
CA ALA A 153 -10.14 -9.37 -11.40
C ALA A 153 -10.70 -7.97 -11.70
N ILE A 154 -9.90 -7.10 -12.35
CA ILE A 154 -10.33 -5.75 -12.72
C ILE A 154 -11.48 -5.77 -13.75
N LYS A 155 -11.55 -6.78 -14.61
CA LYS A 155 -12.68 -6.96 -15.55
C LYS A 155 -13.95 -7.41 -14.83
N ASN A 156 -13.85 -8.30 -13.85
CA ASN A 156 -15.00 -8.79 -13.07
C ASN A 156 -15.69 -7.69 -12.26
N LEU A 157 -15.00 -6.59 -11.97
CA LEU A 157 -15.60 -5.39 -11.35
C LEU A 157 -16.71 -4.74 -12.20
N GLY A 158 -16.75 -5.00 -13.51
CA GLY A 158 -17.72 -4.41 -14.42
C GLY A 158 -17.81 -2.88 -14.31
N ASN A 159 -19.04 -2.35 -14.27
CA ASN A 159 -19.29 -0.90 -14.16
C ASN A 159 -18.88 -0.31 -12.80
N LYS A 160 -18.85 -1.13 -11.73
CA LYS A 160 -18.49 -0.65 -10.38
C LYS A 160 -17.01 -0.32 -10.28
N GLY A 161 -16.14 -1.01 -11.04
CA GLY A 161 -14.70 -0.77 -11.04
C GLY A 161 -14.20 0.10 -12.18
N TYR A 162 -15.05 0.94 -12.79
CA TYR A 162 -14.60 1.97 -13.71
C TYR A 162 -15.25 3.30 -13.36
N THR A 163 -14.40 4.25 -13.00
CA THR A 163 -14.77 5.63 -12.71
C THR A 163 -14.06 6.55 -13.70
N ASN A 164 -14.54 7.79 -13.76
CA ASN A 164 -13.82 8.88 -14.40
C ASN A 164 -12.69 9.42 -13.50
N SER A 165 -12.16 8.61 -12.56
CA SER A 165 -11.02 8.96 -11.70
C SER A 165 -9.86 9.50 -12.55
N GLY A 166 -9.21 10.55 -12.06
CA GLY A 166 -8.03 11.16 -12.67
C GLY A 166 -8.32 12.17 -13.77
N ILE A 167 -9.59 12.33 -14.18
CA ILE A 167 -10.05 13.33 -15.15
C ILE A 167 -11.26 14.11 -14.62
N GLY A 168 -11.37 14.26 -13.29
CA GLY A 168 -12.44 15.01 -12.61
C GLY A 168 -13.67 14.21 -12.21
N GLY A 169 -13.66 12.89 -12.37
CA GLY A 169 -14.67 12.01 -11.78
C GLY A 169 -14.36 11.66 -10.33
N GLU A 170 -15.39 11.28 -9.58
CA GLU A 170 -15.21 10.74 -8.22
C GLU A 170 -14.27 9.54 -8.25
N ALA A 171 -13.30 9.53 -7.32
CA ALA A 171 -12.40 8.41 -7.14
C ALA A 171 -13.19 7.16 -6.77
N LEU A 172 -12.67 5.97 -7.09
CA LEU A 172 -13.23 4.74 -6.53
C LEU A 172 -13.19 4.85 -4.99
N ASP A 173 -14.32 4.56 -4.35
CA ASP A 173 -14.38 4.48 -2.89
C ASP A 173 -13.51 3.32 -2.42
N LYS A 174 -12.36 3.65 -1.82
CA LYS A 174 -11.38 2.70 -1.29
C LYS A 174 -11.75 2.20 0.11
N THR A 175 -12.87 2.64 0.68
CA THR A 175 -13.29 2.20 2.02
C THR A 175 -13.89 0.79 1.96
N ILE A 176 -13.21 -0.14 2.62
CA ILE A 176 -13.61 -1.56 2.68
C ILE A 176 -14.80 -1.80 3.63
N ALA A 177 -14.98 -0.91 4.60
CA ALA A 177 -16.08 -0.91 5.52
C ALA A 177 -16.60 0.48 5.80
N ASN A 178 -17.90 0.56 5.99
CA ASN A 178 -18.59 1.73 6.50
C ASN A 178 -18.69 1.62 8.02
N ALA A 179 -18.20 2.63 8.73
CA ALA A 179 -18.38 2.74 10.17
C ALA A 179 -19.75 3.36 10.48
N PHE A 180 -20.57 2.65 11.25
CA PHE A 180 -21.86 3.12 11.71
C PHE A 180 -21.88 3.17 13.23
N ASN A 181 -22.20 4.33 13.81
CA ASN A 181 -22.63 4.36 15.21
C ASN A 181 -23.92 3.54 15.38
N THR A 182 -24.20 3.08 16.59
CA THR A 182 -25.32 2.17 16.90
C THR A 182 -26.68 2.61 16.34
N ASN A 183 -27.03 3.90 16.43
CA ASN A 183 -28.31 4.39 15.89
C ASN A 183 -28.35 4.35 14.35
N SER A 184 -27.25 4.72 13.70
CA SER A 184 -27.12 4.68 12.25
C SER A 184 -27.09 3.25 11.75
N PHE A 185 -26.45 2.36 12.49
CA PHE A 185 -26.38 0.93 12.23
C PHE A 185 -27.77 0.27 12.25
N ILE A 186 -28.57 0.51 13.30
CA ILE A 186 -29.95 0.01 13.39
C ILE A 186 -30.80 0.58 12.25
N THR A 187 -30.65 1.86 11.94
CA THR A 187 -31.38 2.52 10.85
C THR A 187 -30.99 1.94 9.48
N TYR A 188 -29.70 1.66 9.27
CA TYR A 188 -29.20 1.01 8.06
C TYR A 188 -29.82 -0.38 7.90
N MET A 189 -29.83 -1.18 8.98
CA MET A 189 -30.43 -2.52 8.99
C MET A 189 -31.93 -2.56 8.75
N LYS A 190 -32.64 -1.44 8.90
CA LYS A 190 -34.07 -1.35 8.54
C LYS A 190 -34.27 -1.06 7.06
N ASN A 191 -33.40 -0.25 6.48
CA ASN A 191 -33.68 0.44 5.22
C ASN A 191 -32.84 -0.06 4.04
N ALA A 192 -31.71 -0.74 4.29
CA ALA A 192 -30.85 -1.23 3.23
C ALA A 192 -31.56 -2.27 2.34
N LYS A 193 -31.40 -2.11 1.03
CA LYS A 193 -32.09 -2.90 -0.01
C LYS A 193 -31.11 -3.56 -0.96
N SER A 194 -31.53 -4.68 -1.55
CA SER A 194 -30.80 -5.38 -2.62
C SER A 194 -30.68 -4.50 -3.87
N GLU A 195 -29.77 -4.88 -4.79
CA GLU A 195 -29.50 -4.15 -6.04
C GLU A 195 -30.75 -3.92 -6.90
N ASP A 196 -31.75 -4.79 -6.81
CA ASP A 196 -33.03 -4.66 -7.51
C ASP A 196 -34.00 -3.65 -6.85
N GLY A 197 -33.64 -3.10 -5.69
CA GLY A 197 -34.41 -2.14 -4.90
C GLY A 197 -35.69 -2.69 -4.26
N LYS A 198 -35.94 -4.01 -4.34
CA LYS A 198 -37.22 -4.62 -3.96
C LYS A 198 -37.19 -5.32 -2.61
N SER A 199 -36.08 -5.93 -2.25
CA SER A 199 -35.94 -6.73 -1.02
C SER A 199 -34.98 -6.07 -0.04
N SER A 200 -35.17 -6.28 1.27
CA SER A 200 -34.19 -5.82 2.26
C SER A 200 -33.04 -6.83 2.35
N ILE A 201 -31.79 -6.35 2.41
CA ILE A 201 -30.62 -7.22 2.59
C ILE A 201 -30.55 -7.81 4.01
N TYR A 202 -31.25 -7.19 4.98
CA TYR A 202 -31.30 -7.64 6.37
C TYR A 202 -32.62 -8.31 6.75
N ALA A 203 -33.39 -8.77 5.77
CA ALA A 203 -34.63 -9.49 5.99
C ALA A 203 -34.38 -10.84 6.68
N LEU A 204 -35.13 -11.10 7.75
CA LEU A 204 -35.14 -12.41 8.41
C LEU A 204 -36.26 -13.21 7.76
N ASN A 205 -35.93 -14.19 6.91
CA ASN A 205 -36.90 -15.04 6.19
C ASN A 205 -37.61 -16.02 7.15
N VAL A 206 -38.30 -15.51 8.16
CA VAL A 206 -38.92 -16.28 9.24
C VAL A 206 -39.91 -17.31 8.72
N GLY A 207 -40.69 -16.98 7.68
CA GLY A 207 -41.62 -17.93 7.06
C GLY A 207 -40.93 -19.18 6.53
N ASP A 208 -39.80 -19.02 5.85
CA ASP A 208 -39.02 -20.14 5.31
C ASP A 208 -38.40 -20.98 6.44
N ILE A 209 -37.93 -20.32 7.51
CA ILE A 209 -37.37 -21.00 8.69
C ILE A 209 -38.46 -21.82 9.42
N LEU A 210 -39.66 -21.26 9.58
CA LEU A 210 -40.78 -21.94 10.22
C LEU A 210 -41.22 -23.15 9.40
N SER A 211 -41.41 -22.97 8.09
CA SER A 211 -41.85 -24.05 7.18
C SER A 211 -40.84 -25.20 7.11
N SER A 212 -39.54 -24.90 7.02
CA SER A 212 -38.46 -25.90 7.04
C SER A 212 -38.32 -26.61 8.39
N SER A 213 -38.71 -25.95 9.48
CA SER A 213 -38.74 -26.52 10.84
C SER A 213 -40.05 -27.23 11.19
N GLY A 214 -41.02 -27.31 10.27
CA GLY A 214 -42.31 -27.98 10.49
C GLY A 214 -43.30 -27.21 11.37
N TYR A 215 -43.12 -25.89 11.49
CA TYR A 215 -43.98 -25.00 12.28
C TYR A 215 -44.80 -24.06 11.39
N SER A 216 -45.97 -23.68 11.88
CA SER A 216 -46.85 -22.70 11.20
C SER A 216 -46.97 -21.41 12.01
N PHE A 217 -47.18 -20.29 11.33
CA PHE A 217 -47.35 -18.99 11.98
C PHE A 217 -48.76 -18.84 12.58
N GLY A 218 -48.85 -18.40 13.83
CA GLY A 218 -50.09 -18.11 14.53
C GLY A 218 -50.21 -16.63 14.88
N THR A 219 -51.44 -16.12 14.93
CA THR A 219 -51.75 -14.68 15.14
C THR A 219 -52.55 -14.40 16.42
N SER A 220 -52.89 -15.43 17.20
CA SER A 220 -53.74 -15.32 18.39
C SER A 220 -53.12 -16.02 19.59
N LYS A 221 -53.14 -15.35 20.75
CA LYS A 221 -52.76 -15.95 22.04
C LYS A 221 -53.79 -16.96 22.56
N SER A 222 -55.04 -16.84 22.11
CA SER A 222 -56.17 -17.64 22.60
C SER A 222 -56.40 -18.88 21.73
N GLU A 223 -56.06 -18.80 20.45
CA GLU A 223 -56.21 -19.87 19.45
C GLU A 223 -54.82 -20.37 19.01
N PHE A 224 -54.05 -20.88 19.97
CA PHE A 224 -52.66 -21.28 19.77
C PHE A 224 -52.50 -22.81 19.79
N SER A 225 -52.40 -23.39 18.59
CA SER A 225 -52.38 -24.85 18.39
C SER A 225 -50.99 -25.44 18.61
N GLU A 226 -50.92 -26.77 18.73
CA GLU A 226 -49.64 -27.48 18.72
C GLU A 226 -48.94 -27.29 17.37
N ASN A 227 -47.61 -27.13 17.39
CA ASN A 227 -46.78 -26.79 16.23
C ASN A 227 -47.08 -25.43 15.57
N GLN A 228 -47.79 -24.53 16.28
CA GLN A 228 -47.85 -23.11 15.92
C GLN A 228 -46.80 -22.30 16.70
N VAL A 229 -46.34 -21.24 16.04
CA VAL A 229 -45.41 -20.25 16.59
C VAL A 229 -46.02 -18.87 16.44
N LEU A 230 -45.98 -18.10 17.52
CA LEU A 230 -46.47 -16.74 17.63
C LEU A 230 -45.26 -15.81 17.78
N ILE A 231 -45.25 -14.70 17.04
CA ILE A 231 -44.32 -13.59 17.30
C ILE A 231 -45.11 -12.43 17.90
N THR A 232 -44.60 -11.86 18.99
CA THR A 232 -45.16 -10.64 19.58
C THR A 232 -44.19 -9.47 19.50
N LYS A 233 -44.71 -8.26 19.27
CA LYS A 233 -44.00 -6.99 19.45
C LYS A 233 -44.54 -6.32 20.71
N SER A 234 -43.68 -6.11 21.71
CA SER A 234 -44.05 -5.54 23.01
C SER A 234 -45.26 -6.26 23.62
N GLY A 235 -45.25 -7.60 23.54
CA GLY A 235 -46.31 -8.46 24.05
C GLY A 235 -47.58 -8.56 23.19
N SER A 236 -47.71 -7.86 22.06
CA SER A 236 -48.86 -7.96 21.16
C SER A 236 -48.56 -8.81 19.91
N PRO A 237 -49.42 -9.76 19.49
CA PRO A 237 -49.25 -10.53 18.26
C PRO A 237 -49.05 -9.64 17.03
N ILE A 238 -48.09 -9.99 16.17
CA ILE A 238 -47.93 -9.37 14.85
C ILE A 238 -48.68 -10.16 13.77
N SER A 239 -49.02 -9.50 12.67
CA SER A 239 -49.62 -10.15 11.49
C SER A 239 -48.57 -10.90 10.66
N GLU A 240 -49.04 -11.80 9.79
CA GLU A 240 -48.16 -12.53 8.86
C GLU A 240 -47.43 -11.58 7.89
N SER A 241 -48.08 -10.50 7.45
CA SER A 241 -47.44 -9.47 6.61
C SER A 241 -46.34 -8.71 7.35
N GLU A 242 -46.50 -8.47 8.65
CA GLU A 242 -45.45 -7.87 9.48
C GLU A 242 -44.29 -8.83 9.71
N MET A 243 -44.59 -10.11 9.95
CA MET A 243 -43.57 -11.16 10.09
C MET A 243 -42.68 -11.26 8.84
N GLN A 244 -43.26 -11.24 7.64
CA GLN A 244 -42.53 -11.30 6.38
C GLN A 244 -41.65 -10.06 6.12
N LYS A 245 -41.87 -8.96 6.83
CA LYS A 245 -41.12 -7.71 6.70
C LYS A 245 -40.12 -7.48 7.85
N LEU A 246 -39.97 -8.46 8.75
CA LEU A 246 -39.01 -8.35 9.85
C LEU A 246 -37.59 -8.28 9.31
N THR A 247 -36.87 -7.24 9.70
CA THR A 247 -35.44 -7.10 9.49
C THR A 247 -34.69 -7.16 10.82
N LEU A 248 -33.37 -7.36 10.78
CA LEU A 248 -32.52 -7.26 11.97
C LEU A 248 -32.67 -5.89 12.66
N GLY A 249 -32.80 -4.81 11.88
CA GLY A 249 -33.01 -3.47 12.40
C GLY A 249 -34.36 -3.31 13.12
N GLU A 250 -35.43 -3.95 12.62
CA GLU A 250 -36.72 -3.99 13.34
C GLU A 250 -36.55 -4.68 14.70
N LEU A 251 -35.89 -5.84 14.73
CA LEU A 251 -35.66 -6.59 15.97
C LEU A 251 -34.85 -5.82 17.01
N LEU A 252 -33.82 -5.08 16.59
CA LEU A 252 -32.99 -4.25 17.48
C LEU A 252 -33.74 -3.05 18.05
N SER A 253 -34.64 -2.46 17.27
CA SER A 253 -35.41 -1.28 17.66
C SER A 253 -36.68 -1.56 18.46
N GLY A 254 -37.13 -2.82 18.44
CA GLY A 254 -38.35 -3.27 19.09
C GLY A 254 -38.07 -4.32 20.14
N GLN A 255 -39.14 -4.81 20.76
CA GLN A 255 -39.08 -5.92 21.69
C GLN A 255 -39.88 -7.07 21.10
N TYR A 256 -39.19 -8.07 20.58
CA TYR A 256 -39.78 -9.19 19.86
C TYR A 256 -39.54 -10.52 20.57
N GLU A 257 -40.62 -11.25 20.83
CA GLU A 257 -40.59 -12.59 21.41
C GLU A 257 -41.20 -13.61 20.47
N LEU A 258 -40.53 -14.76 20.36
CA LEU A 258 -41.00 -15.94 19.64
C LEU A 258 -41.51 -16.95 20.68
N THR A 259 -42.79 -17.25 20.62
CA THR A 259 -43.44 -18.19 21.54
C THR A 259 -44.02 -19.36 20.75
N GLY A 260 -43.80 -20.57 21.25
CA GLY A 260 -44.18 -21.82 20.61
C GLY A 260 -44.99 -22.69 21.57
N ARG A 261 -46.02 -23.38 21.08
CA ARG A 261 -46.66 -24.45 21.86
C ARG A 261 -45.88 -25.75 21.64
N MET A 262 -44.70 -25.78 22.24
CA MET A 262 -43.70 -26.84 22.16
C MET A 262 -42.90 -26.90 23.46
N ASN A 263 -42.10 -27.95 23.62
CA ASN A 263 -41.17 -28.05 24.75
C ASN A 263 -39.92 -27.16 24.52
N ALA A 264 -39.14 -26.97 25.58
CA ALA A 264 -37.98 -26.08 25.56
C ALA A 264 -36.88 -26.53 24.57
N GLU A 265 -36.70 -27.84 24.37
CA GLU A 265 -35.69 -28.37 23.43
C GLU A 265 -36.07 -28.11 21.96
N ALA A 266 -37.35 -28.28 21.63
CA ALA A 266 -37.89 -27.91 20.34
C ALA A 266 -37.77 -26.40 20.08
N MET A 267 -38.09 -25.58 21.10
CA MET A 267 -37.91 -24.13 21.03
C MET A 267 -36.45 -23.75 20.82
N ARG A 268 -35.53 -24.41 21.52
CA ARG A 268 -34.09 -24.22 21.34
C ARG A 268 -33.66 -24.51 19.91
N THR A 269 -34.08 -25.63 19.33
CA THR A 269 -33.74 -25.98 17.93
C THR A 269 -34.23 -24.94 16.93
N LEU A 270 -35.46 -24.44 17.13
CA LEU A 270 -36.01 -23.36 16.30
C LEU A 270 -35.25 -22.04 16.50
N ALA A 271 -34.95 -21.67 17.74
CA ALA A 271 -34.18 -20.47 18.07
C ALA A 271 -32.78 -20.51 17.47
N GLN A 272 -32.10 -21.67 17.48
CA GLN A 272 -30.81 -21.86 16.81
C GLN A 272 -30.90 -21.63 15.30
N SER A 273 -31.97 -22.10 14.66
CA SER A 273 -32.18 -21.91 13.22
C SER A 273 -32.39 -20.44 12.87
N ILE A 274 -33.14 -19.72 13.71
CA ILE A 274 -33.32 -18.28 13.59
C ILE A 274 -32.01 -17.52 13.84
N LEU A 275 -31.25 -17.86 14.89
CA LEU A 275 -29.96 -17.24 15.19
C LEU A 275 -28.96 -17.46 14.06
N LYS A 276 -28.88 -18.65 13.49
CA LYS A 276 -28.05 -18.92 12.31
C LYS A 276 -28.45 -18.05 11.13
N SER A 277 -29.75 -17.88 10.88
CA SER A 277 -30.22 -16.95 9.84
C SER A 277 -29.80 -15.50 10.15
N MET A 278 -29.91 -15.04 11.41
CA MET A 278 -29.43 -13.71 11.81
C MET A 278 -27.93 -13.56 11.55
N GLY A 279 -27.13 -14.54 11.99
CA GLY A 279 -25.69 -14.56 11.79
C GLY A 279 -25.31 -14.57 10.31
N THR A 280 -25.91 -15.43 9.49
CA THR A 280 -25.65 -15.52 8.04
C THR A 280 -26.01 -14.23 7.31
N THR A 281 -27.07 -13.54 7.73
CA THR A 281 -27.41 -12.19 7.25
C THR A 281 -26.36 -11.15 7.67
N LEU A 282 -25.64 -11.37 8.77
CA LEU A 282 -24.54 -10.54 9.26
C LEU A 282 -23.15 -11.01 8.79
N GLY A 283 -23.06 -11.97 7.86
CA GLY A 283 -21.78 -12.45 7.32
C GLY A 283 -21.20 -13.71 7.99
N TRP A 284 -21.88 -14.32 8.96
CA TRP A 284 -21.42 -15.58 9.57
C TRP A 284 -21.47 -16.73 8.55
N GLN A 285 -20.29 -17.33 8.29
CA GLN A 285 -20.08 -18.37 7.27
C GLN A 285 -20.67 -18.00 5.90
N ASN A 286 -20.66 -16.71 5.57
CA ASN A 286 -21.25 -16.20 4.35
C ASN A 286 -20.38 -15.10 3.75
N ALA A 287 -19.99 -15.25 2.49
CA ALA A 287 -19.21 -14.24 1.77
C ALA A 287 -20.05 -13.03 1.32
N ASN A 288 -21.37 -13.03 1.58
CA ASN A 288 -22.28 -11.97 1.15
C ASN A 288 -21.90 -10.58 1.69
N ILE A 289 -22.26 -9.59 0.88
CA ILE A 289 -22.02 -8.16 1.06
C ILE A 289 -22.92 -7.60 2.17
N GLY A 290 -22.47 -6.56 2.89
CA GLY A 290 -23.25 -5.90 3.94
C GLY A 290 -23.22 -6.58 5.32
N GLY A 291 -22.33 -7.56 5.51
CA GLY A 291 -22.10 -8.22 6.80
C GLY A 291 -21.00 -7.55 7.65
N LEU A 292 -20.82 -8.06 8.85
CA LEU A 292 -19.76 -7.70 9.80
C LEU A 292 -18.41 -8.38 9.49
N ASN A 293 -18.38 -9.25 8.47
CA ASN A 293 -17.22 -10.01 8.01
C ASN A 293 -16.29 -9.18 7.12
N VAL A 294 -15.71 -8.12 7.68
CA VAL A 294 -14.86 -7.16 6.95
C VAL A 294 -13.52 -7.78 6.55
N ASP A 295 -12.97 -8.62 7.42
CA ASP A 295 -11.62 -9.20 7.36
C ASP A 295 -11.58 -10.58 8.06
N ASP A 296 -10.39 -11.18 8.16
CA ASP A 296 -10.21 -12.49 8.80
C ASP A 296 -10.50 -12.44 10.31
N GLU A 297 -10.12 -11.36 10.99
CA GLU A 297 -10.34 -11.17 12.44
C GLU A 297 -11.84 -11.12 12.77
N SER A 298 -12.61 -10.35 12.00
CA SER A 298 -14.07 -10.28 12.14
C SER A 298 -14.79 -11.56 11.72
N ASN A 299 -14.25 -12.32 10.77
CA ASN A 299 -14.76 -13.67 10.48
C ASN A 299 -14.59 -14.61 11.68
N GLU A 300 -13.44 -14.60 12.34
CA GLU A 300 -13.20 -15.38 13.56
C GLU A 300 -14.10 -14.91 14.72
N ALA A 301 -14.26 -13.61 14.88
CA ALA A 301 -15.15 -13.03 15.88
C ALA A 301 -16.61 -13.45 15.67
N LEU A 302 -17.09 -13.51 14.42
CA LEU A 302 -18.44 -14.01 14.11
C LEU A 302 -18.62 -15.48 14.50
N LEU A 303 -17.60 -16.32 14.32
CA LEU A 303 -17.64 -17.73 14.74
C LEU A 303 -17.78 -17.84 16.27
N GLN A 304 -16.97 -17.08 17.01
CA GLN A 304 -17.02 -17.05 18.47
C GLN A 304 -18.35 -16.48 18.98
N ALA A 305 -18.83 -15.40 18.38
CA ALA A 305 -20.11 -14.77 18.73
C ALA A 305 -21.28 -15.76 18.59
N MET A 306 -21.28 -16.55 17.51
CA MET A 306 -22.28 -17.60 17.30
C MET A 306 -22.21 -18.65 18.42
N GLU A 307 -21.01 -19.14 18.75
CA GLU A 307 -20.84 -20.15 19.81
C GLU A 307 -21.34 -19.66 21.17
N PHE A 308 -20.93 -18.46 21.60
CA PHE A 308 -21.35 -17.90 22.89
C PHE A 308 -22.85 -17.61 22.94
N THR A 309 -23.44 -17.14 21.84
CA THR A 309 -24.88 -16.88 21.79
C THR A 309 -25.68 -18.18 21.81
N LEU A 310 -25.21 -19.24 21.15
CA LEU A 310 -25.83 -20.57 21.23
C LEU A 310 -25.80 -21.15 22.65
N LYS A 311 -24.77 -20.87 23.45
CA LYS A 311 -24.69 -21.25 24.86
C LYS A 311 -25.76 -20.55 25.70
N CYS A 312 -26.07 -19.28 25.40
CA CYS A 312 -27.14 -18.54 26.09
C CYS A 312 -28.52 -19.20 25.92
N LEU A 313 -28.77 -19.88 24.79
CA LEU A 313 -30.06 -20.53 24.46
C LEU A 313 -30.31 -21.88 25.15
N ASN A 314 -29.70 -22.18 26.30
CA ASN A 314 -29.95 -23.45 26.99
C ASN A 314 -31.39 -23.53 27.53
N SER A 315 -31.98 -24.73 27.49
CA SER A 315 -33.35 -25.01 27.94
C SER A 315 -33.52 -25.04 29.46
N ASP A 316 -32.43 -25.17 30.20
CA ASP A 316 -32.44 -25.39 31.66
C ASP A 316 -32.39 -24.09 32.49
N TYR A 317 -32.30 -22.94 31.82
CA TYR A 317 -31.98 -21.67 32.47
C TYR A 317 -33.18 -20.98 33.13
N ASP A 318 -34.31 -20.87 32.42
CA ASP A 318 -35.44 -20.10 32.92
C ASP A 318 -36.79 -20.81 32.80
N THR A 319 -37.64 -20.53 33.78
CA THR A 319 -39.02 -21.01 33.82
C THR A 319 -39.97 -19.86 34.07
N SER A 320 -41.17 -19.93 33.49
CA SER A 320 -42.26 -19.01 33.82
C SER A 320 -43.29 -19.72 34.68
N SER A 321 -43.80 -19.02 35.69
CA SER A 321 -44.85 -19.52 36.57
C SER A 321 -46.15 -18.75 36.32
N GLY A 322 -47.26 -19.49 36.15
CA GLY A 322 -48.60 -18.91 36.15
C GLY A 322 -49.30 -18.86 34.80
N GLY A 323 -50.10 -19.89 34.54
CA GLY A 323 -51.21 -19.80 33.59
C GLY A 323 -52.16 -20.98 33.74
N LYS A 324 -53.31 -20.77 34.40
CA LYS A 324 -54.38 -21.79 34.49
C LYS A 324 -55.03 -22.07 33.12
N ILE A 325 -54.90 -21.14 32.18
CA ILE A 325 -55.41 -21.20 30.81
C ILE A 325 -54.29 -20.83 29.83
N LEU A 326 -54.37 -21.32 28.59
CA LEU A 326 -53.32 -21.21 27.57
C LEU A 326 -52.85 -19.77 27.31
N SER A 327 -53.78 -18.82 27.13
CA SER A 327 -53.45 -17.41 26.85
C SER A 327 -52.64 -16.74 27.97
N ASN A 328 -52.88 -17.14 29.22
CA ASN A 328 -52.09 -16.68 30.37
C ASN A 328 -50.70 -17.32 30.37
N SER A 329 -50.59 -18.61 30.05
CA SER A 329 -49.27 -19.27 29.92
C SER A 329 -48.43 -18.64 28.82
N VAL A 330 -49.03 -18.33 27.66
CA VAL A 330 -48.38 -17.62 26.56
C VAL A 330 -47.90 -16.24 27.02
N THR A 331 -48.76 -15.47 27.69
CA THR A 331 -48.40 -14.12 28.16
C THR A 331 -47.29 -14.16 29.23
N SER A 332 -47.35 -15.09 30.17
CA SER A 332 -46.31 -15.27 31.20
C SER A 332 -44.96 -15.69 30.60
N ALA A 333 -44.97 -16.58 29.60
CA ALA A 333 -43.76 -17.00 28.90
C ALA A 333 -43.14 -15.84 28.10
N ILE A 334 -43.95 -15.03 27.41
CA ILE A 334 -43.49 -13.82 26.70
C ILE A 334 -42.83 -12.84 27.67
N ASN A 335 -43.50 -12.52 28.77
CA ASN A 335 -42.99 -11.54 29.75
C ASN A 335 -41.68 -12.01 30.39
N GLN A 336 -41.56 -13.31 30.68
CA GLN A 336 -40.31 -13.87 31.21
C GLN A 336 -39.22 -13.84 30.14
N ALA A 337 -39.51 -14.25 28.90
CA ALA A 337 -38.54 -14.25 27.79
C ALA A 337 -38.00 -12.85 27.50
N ALA A 338 -38.84 -11.83 27.62
CA ALA A 338 -38.44 -10.42 27.50
C ALA A 338 -37.37 -9.98 28.51
N SER A 339 -37.21 -10.71 29.62
CA SER A 339 -36.33 -10.38 30.76
C SER A 339 -35.03 -11.19 30.81
N THR A 340 -34.86 -12.15 29.90
CA THR A 340 -33.72 -13.09 29.87
C THR A 340 -33.09 -13.19 28.49
N ASN A 341 -31.87 -13.72 28.40
CA ASN A 341 -31.20 -14.08 27.14
C ASN A 341 -31.35 -15.58 26.82
N SER A 342 -32.08 -16.33 27.65
CA SER A 342 -32.25 -17.78 27.55
C SER A 342 -33.63 -18.21 27.03
N ILE A 343 -33.81 -19.52 26.87
CA ILE A 343 -35.11 -20.12 26.58
C ILE A 343 -35.92 -20.22 27.86
N VAL A 344 -37.17 -19.77 27.80
CA VAL A 344 -38.13 -19.90 28.89
C VAL A 344 -39.03 -21.10 28.67
N SER A 345 -39.06 -22.01 29.64
CA SER A 345 -40.05 -23.08 29.72
C SER A 345 -41.27 -22.63 30.54
N GLY A 346 -42.47 -22.78 29.98
CA GLY A 346 -43.73 -22.36 30.61
C GLY A 346 -44.72 -23.50 30.81
N SER A 347 -45.87 -23.17 31.40
CA SER A 347 -46.99 -24.11 31.56
C SER A 347 -47.72 -24.39 30.24
N ASN A 348 -48.51 -25.47 30.17
CA ASN A 348 -49.29 -25.86 28.98
C ASN A 348 -48.43 -26.16 27.73
N ASN A 349 -47.22 -26.68 27.92
CA ASN A 349 -46.28 -26.98 26.83
C ASN A 349 -46.00 -25.74 25.96
N VAL A 350 -45.77 -24.61 26.62
CA VAL A 350 -45.42 -23.34 25.98
C VAL A 350 -43.97 -23.02 26.31
N SER A 351 -43.18 -22.66 25.30
CA SER A 351 -41.83 -22.15 25.48
C SER A 351 -41.68 -20.83 24.71
N SER A 352 -40.75 -19.98 25.14
CA SER A 352 -40.56 -18.65 24.54
C SER A 352 -39.10 -18.22 24.58
N VAL A 353 -38.70 -17.40 23.62
CA VAL A 353 -37.37 -16.76 23.54
C VAL A 353 -37.52 -15.32 23.05
N SER A 354 -36.66 -14.41 23.52
CA SER A 354 -36.60 -13.05 23.01
C SER A 354 -35.67 -12.99 21.79
N LEU A 355 -36.24 -12.72 20.61
CA LEU A 355 -35.48 -12.52 19.37
C LEU A 355 -34.64 -11.25 19.45
N THR A 356 -35.16 -10.21 20.09
CA THR A 356 -34.42 -8.96 20.34
C THR A 356 -33.19 -9.21 21.20
N ASN A 357 -33.36 -9.86 22.35
CA ASN A 357 -32.25 -10.11 23.26
C ASN A 357 -31.23 -11.06 22.62
N MET A 358 -31.68 -12.08 21.90
CA MET A 358 -30.82 -13.00 21.16
C MET A 358 -29.92 -12.28 20.14
N LEU A 359 -30.48 -11.35 19.35
CA LEU A 359 -29.70 -10.56 18.39
C LEU A 359 -28.76 -9.57 19.11
N LYS A 360 -29.23 -8.90 20.16
CA LYS A 360 -28.37 -8.03 20.98
C LYS A 360 -27.20 -8.81 21.58
N SER A 361 -27.44 -10.01 22.12
CA SER A 361 -26.41 -10.89 22.64
C SER A 361 -25.41 -11.31 21.58
N PHE A 362 -25.87 -11.63 20.37
CA PHE A 362 -24.99 -11.95 19.24
C PHE A 362 -24.04 -10.80 18.90
N LEU A 363 -24.57 -9.59 18.74
CA LEU A 363 -23.76 -8.41 18.44
C LEU A 363 -22.81 -8.05 19.59
N THR A 364 -23.24 -8.21 20.85
CA THR A 364 -22.37 -8.02 22.01
C THR A 364 -21.24 -9.03 22.05
N ASN A 365 -21.53 -10.32 21.84
CA ASN A 365 -20.49 -11.35 21.81
C ASN A 365 -19.52 -11.15 20.63
N PHE A 366 -20.01 -10.61 19.50
CA PHE A 366 -19.14 -10.19 18.40
C PHE A 366 -18.21 -9.04 18.80
N ALA A 367 -18.75 -7.98 19.41
CA ALA A 367 -17.94 -6.86 19.89
C ALA A 367 -16.89 -7.30 20.94
N VAL A 368 -17.25 -8.19 21.87
CA VAL A 368 -16.32 -8.75 22.85
C VAL A 368 -15.22 -9.58 22.17
N ALA A 369 -15.54 -10.30 21.10
CA ALA A 369 -14.55 -11.09 20.37
C ALA A 369 -13.57 -10.21 19.55
N ILE A 370 -14.01 -9.05 19.07
CA ILE A 370 -13.17 -8.05 18.39
C ILE A 370 -12.32 -7.26 19.39
N GLU A 371 -12.95 -6.65 20.38
CA GLU A 371 -12.29 -5.70 21.30
C GLU A 371 -11.56 -6.40 22.45
N GLY A 372 -11.82 -7.69 22.67
CA GLY A 372 -11.35 -8.48 23.80
C GLY A 372 -12.26 -8.38 25.03
N PHE A 373 -12.02 -9.26 26.01
CA PHE A 373 -12.87 -9.42 27.20
C PHE A 373 -12.91 -8.20 28.14
N ASP A 374 -11.93 -7.30 28.05
CA ASP A 374 -11.83 -6.11 28.91
C ASP A 374 -12.59 -4.89 28.36
N CYS A 375 -13.31 -5.03 27.24
CA CYS A 375 -14.07 -3.94 26.60
C CYS A 375 -15.29 -3.46 27.40
N GLY A 376 -15.65 -4.14 28.50
CA GLY A 376 -16.74 -3.75 29.40
C GLY A 376 -18.13 -4.23 28.98
N TYR A 377 -18.27 -4.87 27.81
CA TYR A 377 -19.50 -5.51 27.37
C TYR A 377 -19.55 -6.98 27.78
N TYR A 378 -20.74 -7.47 28.12
CA TYR A 378 -20.93 -8.89 28.45
C TYR A 378 -22.42 -9.26 28.44
N VAL A 379 -22.69 -10.54 28.21
CA VAL A 379 -24.04 -11.13 28.19
C VAL A 379 -24.18 -12.08 29.37
N THR A 380 -25.28 -11.97 30.12
CA THR A 380 -25.66 -12.90 31.18
C THR A 380 -26.90 -13.68 30.74
N GLU A 381 -26.89 -15.00 30.82
CA GLU A 381 -27.92 -15.86 30.23
C GLU A 381 -29.31 -15.61 30.83
N ASN A 382 -29.42 -15.49 32.15
CA ASN A 382 -30.70 -15.56 32.87
C ASN A 382 -31.28 -14.20 33.29
N ASP A 383 -30.59 -13.10 32.99
CA ASP A 383 -31.03 -11.76 33.39
C ASP A 383 -30.44 -10.72 32.45
N LYS A 384 -31.29 -10.14 31.61
CA LYS A 384 -30.85 -9.11 30.67
C LYS A 384 -30.32 -7.87 31.38
N ASN A 385 -30.81 -7.55 32.59
CA ASN A 385 -30.42 -6.33 33.29
C ASN A 385 -29.01 -6.44 33.89
N LYS A 386 -28.49 -7.66 33.98
CA LYS A 386 -27.08 -7.90 34.32
C LYS A 386 -26.18 -7.85 33.11
N SER A 387 -26.72 -7.87 31.88
CA SER A 387 -25.94 -7.76 30.65
C SER A 387 -25.63 -6.30 30.34
N THR A 388 -24.48 -6.05 29.73
CA THR A 388 -24.12 -4.76 29.15
C THR A 388 -24.05 -4.95 27.64
N TYR A 389 -25.10 -4.54 26.92
CA TYR A 389 -25.18 -4.72 25.48
C TYR A 389 -24.44 -3.61 24.74
N VAL A 390 -23.65 -4.00 23.74
CA VAL A 390 -22.99 -3.05 22.83
C VAL A 390 -24.01 -2.19 22.08
N THR A 391 -25.20 -2.73 21.82
CA THR A 391 -26.30 -2.03 21.12
C THR A 391 -26.94 -0.91 21.94
N ASP A 392 -26.57 -0.78 23.21
CA ASP A 392 -27.04 0.30 24.07
C ASP A 392 -25.97 1.41 24.21
N ASP A 393 -24.74 1.18 23.73
CA ASP A 393 -23.70 2.21 23.62
C ASP A 393 -23.84 2.98 22.30
N ILE A 394 -24.05 4.29 22.39
CA ILE A 394 -24.19 5.19 21.23
C ILE A 394 -22.81 5.50 20.62
N GLY A 395 -21.74 5.37 21.40
CA GLY A 395 -20.36 5.62 20.98
C GLY A 395 -19.73 4.49 20.17
N TYR A 396 -20.20 3.25 20.35
CA TYR A 396 -19.68 2.10 19.62
C TYR A 396 -19.90 2.22 18.11
N GLN A 397 -18.89 1.81 17.34
CA GLN A 397 -18.90 1.85 15.88
C GLN A 397 -18.86 0.44 15.31
N PHE A 398 -19.92 0.05 14.61
CA PHE A 398 -19.95 -1.17 13.83
C PHE A 398 -19.32 -0.92 12.46
N LEU A 399 -18.34 -1.74 12.10
CA LEU A 399 -17.78 -1.78 10.76
C LEU A 399 -18.60 -2.76 9.92
N ILE A 400 -19.20 -2.27 8.84
CA ILE A 400 -19.98 -3.08 7.90
C ILE A 400 -19.29 -3.09 6.56
N LYS A 401 -19.07 -4.29 6.03
CA LYS A 401 -18.48 -4.51 4.73
C LYS A 401 -19.23 -3.71 3.65
N ASN A 402 -18.51 -2.85 2.94
CA ASN A 402 -19.09 -1.90 1.99
C ASN A 402 -19.73 -2.64 0.78
N ASP A 403 -20.81 -2.09 0.23
CA ASP A 403 -21.62 -2.65 -0.87
C ASP A 403 -20.84 -2.83 -2.20
N ASN A 404 -19.62 -2.28 -2.28
CA ASN A 404 -18.71 -2.36 -3.42
C ASN A 404 -17.69 -3.52 -3.34
N THR A 405 -17.67 -4.32 -2.28
CA THR A 405 -16.55 -5.21 -1.92
C THR A 405 -16.76 -6.71 -2.19
N SER A 406 -17.49 -7.08 -3.24
CA SER A 406 -17.44 -8.47 -3.76
C SER A 406 -16.04 -8.88 -4.28
N ILE A 407 -15.04 -8.01 -4.11
CA ILE A 407 -13.73 -8.03 -4.73
C ILE A 407 -12.70 -7.68 -3.66
N ASP A 408 -11.58 -8.42 -3.62
CA ASP A 408 -10.49 -8.21 -2.68
C ASP A 408 -9.99 -6.75 -2.76
N GLU A 409 -9.67 -6.16 -1.60
CA GLU A 409 -9.17 -4.79 -1.41
C GLU A 409 -8.12 -4.40 -2.47
N LYS A 410 -7.19 -5.32 -2.70
CA LYS A 410 -6.11 -5.20 -3.68
C LYS A 410 -6.61 -4.97 -5.11
N ASP A 411 -7.67 -5.65 -5.53
CA ASP A 411 -8.13 -5.61 -6.92
C ASP A 411 -8.86 -4.30 -7.23
N VAL A 412 -9.57 -3.72 -6.26
CA VAL A 412 -10.19 -2.39 -6.38
C VAL A 412 -9.12 -1.31 -6.45
N LEU A 413 -8.10 -1.39 -5.60
CA LEU A 413 -6.97 -0.45 -5.61
C LEU A 413 -6.18 -0.52 -6.93
N MET A 414 -5.91 -1.74 -7.41
CA MET A 414 -5.28 -1.99 -8.71
C MET A 414 -6.12 -1.42 -9.86
N ALA A 415 -7.45 -1.65 -9.84
CA ALA A 415 -8.36 -1.11 -10.84
C ALA A 415 -8.33 0.41 -10.89
N ASP A 416 -8.36 1.08 -9.73
CA ASP A 416 -8.36 2.54 -9.65
C ASP A 416 -7.13 3.15 -10.34
N PHE A 417 -5.92 2.67 -10.04
CA PHE A 417 -4.73 3.15 -10.72
C PHE A 417 -4.76 2.92 -12.24
N TYR A 418 -5.07 1.71 -12.71
CA TYR A 418 -5.05 1.44 -14.15
C TYR A 418 -6.17 2.17 -14.91
N ASN A 419 -7.31 2.41 -14.26
CA ASN A 419 -8.36 3.28 -14.80
C ASN A 419 -7.86 4.73 -14.92
N GLN A 420 -7.19 5.25 -13.88
CA GLN A 420 -6.62 6.61 -13.90
C GLN A 420 -5.56 6.75 -14.99
N LEU A 421 -4.66 5.77 -15.13
CA LEU A 421 -3.66 5.74 -16.19
C LEU A 421 -4.33 5.76 -17.57
N TYR A 422 -5.30 4.86 -17.80
CA TYR A 422 -6.06 4.82 -19.05
C TYR A 422 -6.81 6.13 -19.33
N ASN A 423 -7.49 6.70 -18.34
CA ASN A 423 -8.24 7.93 -18.47
C ASN A 423 -7.33 9.12 -18.81
N ASN A 424 -6.17 9.21 -18.16
CA ASN A 424 -5.18 10.24 -18.47
C ASN A 424 -4.57 10.03 -19.87
N LEU A 425 -4.33 8.78 -20.31
CA LEU A 425 -3.93 8.51 -21.70
C LEU A 425 -4.98 8.95 -22.71
N CYS A 426 -6.26 8.82 -22.37
CA CYS A 426 -7.37 9.28 -23.22
C CYS A 426 -7.52 10.81 -23.28
N VAL A 427 -6.87 11.56 -22.39
CA VAL A 427 -6.94 13.04 -22.34
C VAL A 427 -5.64 13.67 -22.82
N SER A 428 -4.52 13.29 -22.21
CA SER A 428 -3.21 13.92 -22.42
C SER A 428 -2.35 13.16 -23.45
N GLY A 429 -2.67 11.89 -23.71
CA GLY A 429 -1.86 11.02 -24.56
C GLY A 429 -0.53 10.63 -23.92
N ALA A 430 0.37 10.06 -24.74
CA ALA A 430 1.69 9.60 -24.30
C ALA A 430 2.83 10.28 -25.08
N SER A 431 3.97 10.44 -24.42
CA SER A 431 5.19 10.95 -25.04
C SER A 431 5.69 9.97 -26.12
N THR A 432 5.99 10.49 -27.31
CA THR A 432 6.55 9.73 -28.44
C THR A 432 8.09 9.75 -28.48
N ASP A 433 8.72 10.32 -27.46
CA ASP A 433 10.18 10.39 -27.37
C ASP A 433 10.76 9.01 -27.02
N VAL A 434 11.35 8.36 -28.03
CA VAL A 434 11.91 7.00 -27.93
C VAL A 434 12.98 6.92 -26.84
N ASN A 435 13.81 7.96 -26.67
CA ASN A 435 14.86 7.95 -25.64
C ASN A 435 14.23 7.94 -24.25
N LYS A 436 13.18 8.75 -24.03
CA LYS A 436 12.44 8.72 -22.77
C LYS A 436 11.82 7.35 -22.52
N GLN A 437 11.17 6.75 -23.53
CA GLN A 437 10.52 5.44 -23.39
C GLN A 437 11.49 4.31 -23.02
N GLN A 438 12.71 4.35 -23.58
CA GLN A 438 13.74 3.33 -23.35
C GLN A 438 14.49 3.54 -22.03
N GLN A 439 14.64 4.78 -21.58
CA GLN A 439 15.46 5.11 -20.41
C GLN A 439 14.65 5.38 -19.14
N VAL A 440 13.33 5.60 -19.22
CA VAL A 440 12.52 5.96 -18.04
C VAL A 440 12.54 4.88 -16.95
N THR A 441 12.79 3.62 -17.30
CA THR A 441 12.92 2.50 -16.34
C THR A 441 14.30 2.44 -15.68
N ASP A 442 15.31 3.15 -16.20
CA ASP A 442 16.61 3.29 -15.55
C ASP A 442 16.51 4.28 -14.39
N LYS A 443 16.86 3.83 -13.17
CA LYS A 443 16.72 4.63 -11.94
C LYS A 443 17.51 5.93 -12.00
N SER A 444 18.72 5.89 -12.53
CA SER A 444 19.62 7.05 -12.62
C SER A 444 19.08 8.08 -13.61
N TYR A 445 18.62 7.62 -14.79
CA TYR A 445 17.97 8.49 -15.76
C TYR A 445 16.70 9.12 -15.19
N LEU A 446 15.80 8.32 -14.62
CA LEU A 446 14.53 8.81 -14.06
C LEU A 446 14.78 9.89 -12.99
N SER A 447 15.65 9.61 -12.02
CA SER A 447 16.01 10.53 -10.95
C SER A 447 16.58 11.85 -11.51
N ASN A 448 17.55 11.76 -12.42
CA ASN A 448 18.16 12.95 -13.03
C ASN A 448 17.18 13.75 -13.90
N ALA A 449 16.33 13.05 -14.65
CA ALA A 449 15.35 13.69 -15.52
C ALA A 449 14.25 14.40 -14.70
N ILE A 450 13.86 13.85 -13.55
CA ILE A 450 12.95 14.50 -12.59
C ILE A 450 13.62 15.71 -11.93
N LYS A 451 14.86 15.56 -11.43
CA LYS A 451 15.61 16.66 -10.79
C LYS A 451 15.84 17.85 -11.71
N ASN A 452 16.15 17.57 -12.97
CA ASN A 452 16.45 18.59 -13.97
C ASN A 452 15.20 19.12 -14.72
N GLY A 453 13.99 18.72 -14.32
CA GLY A 453 12.73 19.19 -14.91
C GLY A 453 12.49 18.74 -16.37
N GLN A 454 13.13 17.64 -16.79
CA GLN A 454 12.84 16.99 -18.07
C GLN A 454 11.60 16.08 -17.98
N LEU A 455 11.38 15.53 -16.77
CA LEU A 455 10.21 14.78 -16.36
C LEU A 455 9.61 15.42 -15.10
N PHE A 456 8.32 15.18 -14.90
CA PHE A 456 7.57 15.68 -13.76
C PHE A 456 6.73 14.56 -13.16
N ILE A 457 6.42 14.75 -11.87
CA ILE A 457 5.50 13.89 -11.14
C ILE A 457 4.11 14.45 -11.32
N SER A 458 3.15 13.60 -11.67
CA SER A 458 1.74 13.95 -11.69
C SER A 458 0.97 13.07 -10.71
N SER A 459 0.26 13.73 -9.80
CA SER A 459 -0.49 13.10 -8.72
C SER A 459 -1.94 13.58 -8.73
N LEU A 460 -2.83 12.73 -8.19
CA LEU A 460 -4.25 13.03 -8.05
C LEU A 460 -4.45 14.09 -6.96
N ASN A 461 -5.25 15.11 -7.24
CA ASN A 461 -5.65 16.13 -6.29
C ASN A 461 -7.09 15.91 -5.80
N ASN A 462 -7.50 16.63 -4.75
CA ASN A 462 -8.80 16.48 -4.09
C ASN A 462 -10.02 16.75 -5.00
N ASP A 463 -9.82 17.42 -6.13
CA ASP A 463 -10.83 17.70 -7.14
C ASP A 463 -10.97 16.58 -8.20
N GLY A 464 -10.22 15.48 -8.05
CA GLY A 464 -10.26 14.31 -8.93
C GLY A 464 -9.43 14.44 -10.21
N TYR A 465 -8.62 15.50 -10.35
CA TYR A 465 -7.71 15.70 -11.49
C TYR A 465 -6.26 15.39 -11.15
N PHE A 466 -5.51 14.92 -12.14
CA PHE A 466 -4.06 14.83 -12.06
C PHE A 466 -3.42 16.19 -12.36
N TYR A 467 -2.56 16.66 -11.48
CA TYR A 467 -1.76 17.86 -11.70
C TYR A 467 -0.30 17.50 -11.82
N GLN A 468 0.38 18.16 -12.75
CA GLN A 468 1.82 18.07 -12.89
C GLN A 468 2.50 19.01 -11.88
N GLY A 469 3.53 18.51 -11.19
CA GLY A 469 4.31 19.30 -10.23
C GLY A 469 5.78 18.89 -10.18
N ALA A 470 6.59 19.74 -9.57
CA ALA A 470 7.95 19.38 -9.18
C ALA A 470 7.93 18.28 -8.11
N TYR A 471 8.98 17.45 -8.07
CA TYR A 471 9.05 16.36 -7.09
C TYR A 471 8.99 16.86 -5.64
N THR A 472 9.51 18.05 -5.37
CA THR A 472 9.49 18.70 -4.05
C THR A 472 8.11 19.09 -3.53
N LEU A 473 7.08 19.03 -4.38
CA LEU A 473 5.69 19.35 -4.02
C LEU A 473 4.85 18.10 -3.76
N ASN A 474 5.39 16.90 -3.95
CA ASN A 474 4.66 15.64 -3.84
C ASN A 474 5.00 14.93 -2.52
N GLY A 475 3.99 14.38 -1.84
CA GLY A 475 4.10 13.90 -0.46
C GLY A 475 5.00 12.69 -0.24
N HIS A 476 5.25 11.87 -1.26
CA HIS A 476 6.02 10.61 -1.13
C HIS A 476 7.44 10.68 -1.68
N VAL A 477 7.80 11.71 -2.46
CA VAL A 477 9.14 11.75 -3.09
C VAL A 477 10.04 12.72 -2.35
N ALA A 478 11.10 12.19 -1.76
CA ALA A 478 12.09 12.95 -1.02
C ALA A 478 13.47 12.86 -1.67
N GLU A 479 14.31 13.86 -1.39
CA GLU A 479 15.71 13.88 -1.80
C GLU A 479 16.59 13.66 -0.58
N VAL A 480 17.41 12.62 -0.63
CA VAL A 480 18.29 12.20 0.47
C VAL A 480 19.73 12.08 0.00
N ALA A 481 20.68 12.06 0.92
CA ALA A 481 22.08 11.81 0.60
C ALA A 481 22.25 10.42 -0.01
N ASP A 482 23.07 10.31 -1.06
CA ASP A 482 23.40 9.03 -1.68
C ASP A 482 24.61 8.41 -0.97
N GLU A 483 24.35 7.73 0.15
CA GLU A 483 25.40 7.13 0.99
C GLU A 483 26.25 6.11 0.23
N ASP A 484 25.66 5.36 -0.72
CA ASP A 484 26.37 4.37 -1.53
C ASP A 484 27.36 5.06 -2.49
N ALA A 485 26.92 6.12 -3.17
CA ALA A 485 27.79 6.92 -4.03
C ALA A 485 28.91 7.61 -3.24
N ILE A 486 28.60 8.11 -2.04
CA ILE A 486 29.59 8.72 -1.14
C ILE A 486 30.63 7.69 -0.71
N ALA A 487 30.20 6.50 -0.29
CA ALA A 487 31.10 5.42 0.13
C ALA A 487 32.00 4.93 -1.01
N GLN A 488 31.46 4.80 -2.22
CA GLN A 488 32.25 4.46 -3.41
C GLN A 488 33.29 5.55 -3.72
N ALA A 489 32.89 6.82 -3.71
CA ALA A 489 33.79 7.93 -3.94
C ALA A 489 34.89 8.03 -2.88
N GLU A 490 34.56 7.74 -1.61
CA GLU A 490 35.54 7.68 -0.51
C GLU A 490 36.57 6.56 -0.76
N ALA A 491 36.13 5.38 -1.17
CA ALA A 491 37.01 4.27 -1.50
C ALA A 491 37.94 4.61 -2.69
N GLU A 492 37.41 5.17 -3.77
CA GLU A 492 38.17 5.59 -4.96
C GLU A 492 39.18 6.70 -4.64
N TYR A 493 38.79 7.68 -3.83
CA TYR A 493 39.67 8.73 -3.33
C TYR A 493 40.83 8.15 -2.52
N ASN A 494 40.55 7.25 -1.58
CA ASN A 494 41.58 6.63 -0.74
C ASN A 494 42.58 5.80 -1.56
N VAL A 495 42.10 5.06 -2.57
CA VAL A 495 42.98 4.33 -3.50
C VAL A 495 43.87 5.29 -4.29
N THR A 496 43.29 6.36 -4.83
CA THR A 496 44.03 7.35 -5.63
C THR A 496 45.05 8.11 -4.80
N LYS A 497 44.66 8.56 -3.60
CA LYS A 497 45.54 9.21 -2.63
C LYS A 497 46.74 8.34 -2.28
N ASN A 498 46.54 7.05 -1.99
CA ASN A 498 47.64 6.14 -1.66
C ASN A 498 48.61 5.96 -2.84
N LYS A 499 48.10 5.82 -4.07
CA LYS A 499 48.94 5.73 -5.28
C LYS A 499 49.76 7.00 -5.51
N LEU A 500 49.15 8.17 -5.32
CA LEU A 500 49.82 9.46 -5.49
C LEU A 500 50.87 9.70 -4.41
N ASN A 501 50.57 9.36 -3.15
CA ASN A 501 51.55 9.45 -2.06
C ASN A 501 52.77 8.56 -2.32
N TYR A 502 52.57 7.31 -2.75
CA TYR A 502 53.68 6.42 -3.11
C TYR A 502 54.53 6.99 -4.26
N LYS A 503 53.89 7.58 -5.27
CA LYS A 503 54.59 8.25 -6.37
C LYS A 503 55.36 9.47 -5.87
N GLU A 504 54.79 10.27 -5.00
CA GLU A 504 55.44 11.44 -4.40
C GLU A 504 56.68 11.05 -3.57
N GLU A 505 56.57 10.02 -2.72
CA GLU A 505 57.69 9.48 -1.94
C GLU A 505 58.81 8.98 -2.86
N THR A 506 58.46 8.29 -3.95
CA THR A 506 59.45 7.81 -4.94
C THR A 506 60.17 8.98 -5.61
N LEU A 507 59.43 9.98 -6.07
CA LEU A 507 59.99 11.20 -6.68
C LEU A 507 60.87 11.98 -5.70
N GLU A 508 60.52 12.00 -4.41
CA GLU A 508 61.32 12.66 -3.37
C GLU A 508 62.65 11.94 -3.11
N LEU A 509 62.64 10.60 -3.09
CA LEU A 509 63.85 9.79 -3.01
C LEU A 509 64.75 10.03 -4.24
N ASP A 510 64.18 10.04 -5.44
CA ASP A 510 64.93 10.30 -6.68
C ASP A 510 65.53 11.70 -6.70
N MET A 511 64.76 12.72 -6.28
CA MET A 511 65.25 14.09 -6.17
C MET A 511 66.42 14.19 -5.19
N LYS A 512 66.32 13.55 -4.02
CA LYS A 512 67.39 13.51 -3.02
C LYS A 512 68.65 12.83 -3.53
N ASN A 513 68.50 11.74 -4.30
CA ASN A 513 69.62 11.04 -4.92
C ASN A 513 70.32 11.95 -5.95
N ILE A 514 69.55 12.63 -6.80
CA ILE A 514 70.09 13.58 -7.79
C ILE A 514 70.77 14.77 -7.11
N ASP A 515 70.20 15.33 -6.04
CA ASP A 515 70.82 16.43 -5.29
C ASP A 515 72.15 16.01 -4.65
N THR A 516 72.23 14.75 -4.19
CA THR A 516 73.46 14.15 -3.66
C THR A 516 74.52 13.99 -4.77
N GLU A 517 74.11 13.52 -5.95
CA GLU A 517 74.99 13.42 -7.12
C GLU A 517 75.45 14.82 -7.58
N LEU A 518 74.53 15.78 -7.68
CA LEU A 518 74.80 17.16 -8.07
C LEU A 518 75.81 17.83 -7.12
N SER A 519 75.67 17.61 -5.81
CA SER A 519 76.61 18.11 -4.78
C SER A 519 78.00 17.49 -4.94
N SER A 520 78.05 16.19 -5.21
CA SER A 520 79.30 15.45 -5.46
C SER A 520 79.98 15.94 -6.74
N LEU A 521 79.22 16.08 -7.84
CA LEU A 521 79.70 16.60 -9.13
C LEU A 521 80.15 18.05 -9.02
N THR A 522 79.48 18.87 -8.22
CA THR A 522 79.89 20.28 -7.98
C THR A 522 81.23 20.34 -7.26
N THR A 523 81.42 19.50 -6.25
CA THR A 523 82.71 19.40 -5.54
C THR A 523 83.83 18.93 -6.48
N GLU A 524 83.55 17.94 -7.35
CA GLU A 524 84.49 17.47 -8.37
C GLU A 524 84.80 18.56 -9.40
N TYR A 525 83.77 19.26 -9.88
CA TYR A 525 83.87 20.37 -10.83
C TYR A 525 84.78 21.48 -10.30
N ASP A 526 84.57 21.94 -9.06
CA ASP A 526 85.39 22.98 -8.44
C ASP A 526 86.85 22.52 -8.25
N THR A 527 87.06 21.25 -7.88
CA THR A 527 88.39 20.67 -7.76
C THR A 527 89.12 20.65 -9.11
N VAL A 528 88.45 20.22 -10.19
CA VAL A 528 89.01 20.18 -11.54
C VAL A 528 89.24 21.59 -12.10
N LYS A 529 88.31 22.52 -11.87
CA LYS A 529 88.43 23.94 -12.25
C LYS A 529 89.65 24.59 -11.59
N ASN A 530 89.85 24.35 -10.30
CA ASN A 530 91.02 24.83 -9.57
C ASN A 530 92.33 24.23 -10.10
N LEU A 531 92.34 22.93 -10.45
CA LEU A 531 93.49 22.27 -11.07
C LEU A 531 93.83 22.87 -12.45
N ILE A 532 92.82 23.14 -13.30
CA ILE A 532 93.01 23.80 -14.59
C ILE A 532 93.59 25.20 -14.37
N SER A 533 93.03 25.98 -13.45
CA SER A 533 93.48 27.35 -13.16
C SER A 533 94.96 27.38 -12.73
N LYS A 534 95.35 26.51 -11.79
CA LYS A 534 96.75 26.37 -11.35
C LYS A 534 97.69 25.93 -12.48
N ASN A 535 97.23 25.02 -13.35
CA ASN A 535 98.04 24.59 -14.50
C ASN A 535 98.22 25.71 -15.53
N VAL A 536 97.19 26.52 -15.76
CA VAL A 536 97.25 27.70 -16.65
C VAL A 536 98.20 28.75 -16.08
N GLU A 537 98.10 29.09 -14.79
CA GLU A 537 99.03 29.99 -14.10
C GLU A 537 100.48 29.51 -14.22
N LYS A 538 100.74 28.22 -13.96
CA LYS A 538 102.07 27.62 -14.10
C LYS A 538 102.61 27.78 -15.52
N VAL A 539 101.78 27.53 -16.53
CA VAL A 539 102.16 27.71 -17.94
C VAL A 539 102.47 29.18 -18.23
N PHE A 540 101.63 30.12 -17.80
CA PHE A 540 101.89 31.56 -17.97
C PHE A 540 103.19 32.02 -17.32
N THR A 541 103.46 31.59 -16.07
CA THR A 541 104.72 31.93 -15.38
C THR A 541 105.96 31.37 -16.09
N MET A 542 105.82 30.24 -16.79
CA MET A 542 106.91 29.62 -17.55
C MET A 542 107.24 30.38 -18.85
N PHE A 543 106.30 31.16 -19.40
CA PHE A 543 106.46 31.93 -20.64
C PHE A 543 106.66 33.43 -20.41
N SER A 544 106.55 33.92 -19.16
CA SER A 544 106.83 35.31 -18.78
C SER A 544 108.28 35.56 -18.35
N THR A 545 109.18 34.62 -18.65
CA THR A 545 110.65 34.74 -18.55
C THR A 545 111.22 34.47 -19.93
#